data_AF-H2B1Y2-F1
#
_entry.id   AF-H2B1Y2-F1
#
_cell.length_a   1.000
_cell.length_b   1.000
_cell.length_c   1.000
_cell.angle_alpha   90.00
_cell.angle_beta   90.00
_cell.angle_gamma   90.00
#
_symmetry.space_group_name_H-M   'P 1'
#
loop_
_entity.id
_entity.type
_entity.pdbx_description
1 polymer ?
#
loop_
_entity_poly.entity_id
_entity_poly.type
_entity_poly.pdbx_seq_one_letter_code
_entity_poly.pdbx_strand_id
1 'polypeptide(L)'
;MLCAISGKPAKIPVLSPSSKCIFEKSLIENYINETGKDPITNASITVDSLIPVSLHEQQLSYTNSLNSSTLNSNYSVPNLLSTLQNEFDAIMLENFKLRKTLDIMSKKLSTALYERDAAKLVAANLLNEKKTTLEDITMIVSNINDENSSMEKFNDTLMSESKSFVKLTKKNKYGSNLQCDWKLSTKYLYSLSDHPSLKTVTSLQGNTIKSAVYDDSKKAFIVMDGSVETNSEAPYDSQNPFKYITITNSRKILFQDSENKVFTYDIDSQQVLQSIELQSGAIFINEHEYIMKDYFLIVETTGKAIFKPYSGGKTINILPGSSFDKYHSASLHKDGILLALVNDTNVDIYNLLKPNELPTTFRLNNEIKEGNMIKMVQFASNGYWMIVRTDSHVFSFDLRSDPGTLAIEPLPVDADVLIDLHHSGRFLVTVKKEDMKLLIQSFQYTKYTNGKKWELENDTTVKLTKKANSEIDSIHLLYDDKNHCEIILKYETFVKYIK
;
A
#
# COMPACT_ATOMS: atom_id res chain seq x y z
N MET A 1 46.32 -25.11 64.92
CA MET A 1 47.46 -24.79 64.05
C MET A 1 47.72 -25.97 63.13
N LEU A 2 47.14 -25.96 61.92
CA LEU A 2 47.34 -27.04 60.94
C LEU A 2 48.47 -26.64 59.98
N CYS A 3 49.28 -27.61 59.59
CA CYS A 3 50.30 -27.44 58.56
C CYS A 3 49.60 -27.29 57.20
N ALA A 4 49.94 -26.25 56.45
CA ALA A 4 49.33 -26.00 55.13
C ALA A 4 49.77 -27.00 54.03
N ILE A 5 50.82 -27.82 54.26
CA ILE A 5 51.23 -28.90 53.35
C ILE A 5 50.49 -30.21 53.64
N SER A 6 50.50 -30.65 54.91
CA SER A 6 49.97 -31.96 55.30
C SER A 6 48.53 -31.95 55.81
N GLY A 7 47.97 -30.76 56.12
CA GLY A 7 46.66 -30.61 56.75
C GLY A 7 46.57 -31.14 58.20
N LYS A 8 47.66 -31.69 58.74
CA LYS A 8 47.76 -32.23 60.11
C LYS A 8 48.20 -31.16 61.11
N PRO A 9 47.93 -31.30 62.42
CA PRO A 9 48.45 -30.38 63.43
C PRO A 9 49.99 -30.42 63.45
N ALA A 10 50.62 -29.25 63.34
CA ALA A 10 52.08 -29.15 63.28
C ALA A 10 52.71 -29.40 64.66
N LYS A 11 53.67 -30.34 64.75
CA LYS A 11 54.44 -30.61 65.98
C LYS A 11 55.44 -29.50 66.27
N ILE A 12 56.16 -29.06 65.23
CA ILE A 12 57.10 -27.94 65.28
C ILE A 12 56.59 -26.90 64.27
N PRO A 13 55.74 -25.97 64.69
CA PRO A 13 55.16 -24.96 63.79
C PRO A 13 56.19 -23.89 63.44
N VAL A 14 56.35 -23.63 62.15
CA VAL A 14 57.14 -22.52 61.60
C VAL A 14 56.26 -21.69 60.68
N LEU A 15 56.46 -20.38 60.69
CA LEU A 15 55.75 -19.42 59.85
C LEU A 15 56.65 -19.00 58.69
N SER A 16 56.13 -19.09 57.47
CA SER A 16 56.75 -18.47 56.29
C SER A 16 56.34 -17.00 56.23
N PRO A 17 57.28 -16.02 56.21
CA PRO A 17 56.94 -14.60 56.08
C PRO A 17 56.20 -14.27 54.78
N SER A 18 56.46 -15.03 53.71
CA SER A 18 55.91 -14.80 52.37
C SER A 18 54.44 -15.21 52.26
N SER A 19 54.09 -16.44 52.68
CA SER A 19 52.71 -16.92 52.65
C SER A 19 51.91 -16.59 53.91
N LYS A 20 52.58 -16.22 55.01
CA LYS A 20 51.97 -16.03 56.34
C LYS A 20 51.21 -17.27 56.82
N CYS A 21 51.56 -18.44 56.30
CA CYS A 21 50.96 -19.73 56.67
C CYS A 21 51.89 -20.51 57.62
N ILE A 22 51.27 -21.33 58.47
CA ILE A 22 51.97 -22.19 59.41
C ILE A 22 52.27 -23.53 58.73
N PHE A 23 53.52 -23.97 58.85
CA PHE A 23 54.02 -25.22 58.32
C PHE A 23 54.65 -26.06 59.42
N GLU A 24 54.77 -27.35 59.17
CA GLU A 24 55.65 -28.22 59.94
C GLU A 24 57.08 -28.02 59.45
N LYS A 25 58.01 -27.77 60.38
CA LYS A 25 59.41 -27.44 60.07
C LYS A 25 60.08 -28.41 59.08
N SER A 26 59.95 -29.72 59.31
CA SER A 26 60.55 -30.75 58.46
C SER A 26 60.04 -30.71 57.02
N LEU A 27 58.73 -30.50 56.83
CA LEU A 27 58.09 -30.52 55.52
C LEU A 27 58.46 -29.28 54.70
N ILE A 28 58.50 -28.11 55.33
CA ILE A 28 58.85 -26.87 54.63
C ILE A 28 60.35 -26.78 54.33
N GLU A 29 61.22 -27.24 55.22
CA GLU A 29 62.67 -27.28 54.97
C GLU A 29 63.00 -28.21 53.80
N ASN A 30 62.38 -29.41 53.77
CA ASN A 30 62.54 -30.33 52.64
C ASN A 30 62.06 -29.70 51.33
N TYR A 31 60.88 -29.07 51.34
CA TYR A 31 60.33 -28.41 50.14
C TYR A 31 61.20 -27.26 49.64
N ILE A 32 61.74 -26.44 50.55
CA ILE A 32 62.67 -25.34 50.22
C ILE A 32 63.99 -25.88 49.68
N ASN A 33 64.51 -26.98 50.23
CA ASN A 33 65.73 -27.60 49.73
C ASN A 33 65.57 -28.17 48.32
N GLU A 34 64.38 -28.67 47.97
CA GLU A 34 64.09 -29.21 46.64
C GLU A 34 63.77 -28.14 45.59
N THR A 35 63.01 -27.10 45.96
CA THR A 35 62.44 -26.14 44.99
C THR A 35 62.91 -24.70 45.15
N GLY A 36 63.51 -24.35 46.30
CA GLY A 36 63.96 -22.99 46.64
C GLY A 36 62.82 -21.97 46.80
N LYS A 37 61.57 -22.43 46.92
CA LYS A 37 60.36 -21.60 46.88
C LYS A 37 59.37 -21.95 48.00
N ASP A 38 58.48 -21.02 48.30
CA ASP A 38 57.36 -21.22 49.23
C ASP A 38 56.21 -21.99 48.55
N PRO A 39 55.62 -23.02 49.18
CA PRO A 39 54.68 -23.95 48.56
C PRO A 39 53.30 -23.36 48.21
N ILE A 40 52.96 -22.18 48.73
CA ILE A 40 51.65 -21.54 48.51
C ILE A 40 51.80 -20.36 47.55
N THR A 41 52.76 -19.47 47.83
CA THR A 41 52.94 -18.24 47.06
C THR A 41 53.94 -18.38 45.90
N ASN A 42 54.70 -19.49 45.84
CA ASN A 42 55.81 -19.71 44.90
C ASN A 42 56.92 -18.64 44.96
N ALA A 43 56.98 -17.83 46.02
CA ALA A 43 58.03 -16.84 46.24
C ALA A 43 59.34 -17.52 46.66
N SER A 44 60.49 -16.98 46.23
CA SER A 44 61.81 -17.50 46.65
C SER A 44 62.01 -17.28 48.14
N ILE A 45 62.30 -18.35 48.87
CA ILE A 45 62.44 -18.31 50.33
C ILE A 45 63.63 -19.18 50.75
N THR A 46 64.42 -18.71 51.71
CA THR A 46 65.55 -19.45 52.29
C THR A 46 65.17 -20.00 53.65
N VAL A 47 65.81 -21.10 54.07
CA VAL A 47 65.52 -21.77 55.35
C VAL A 47 65.65 -20.81 56.54
N ASP A 48 66.62 -19.88 56.51
CA ASP A 48 66.87 -18.90 57.57
C ASP A 48 65.76 -17.87 57.75
N SER A 49 64.91 -17.69 56.74
CA SER A 49 63.79 -16.74 56.81
C SER A 49 62.55 -17.32 57.50
N LEU A 50 62.56 -18.60 57.84
CA LEU A 50 61.47 -19.25 58.56
C LEU A 50 61.44 -18.80 60.03
N ILE A 51 60.28 -18.33 60.48
CA ILE A 51 60.11 -17.84 61.86
C ILE A 51 59.51 -18.96 62.71
N PRO A 52 60.23 -19.50 63.72
CA PRO A 52 59.67 -20.50 64.62
C PRO A 52 58.58 -19.91 65.49
N VAL A 53 57.44 -20.60 65.62
CA VAL A 53 56.34 -20.19 66.49
C VAL A 53 56.48 -20.90 67.83
N SER A 54 56.81 -20.16 68.88
CA SER A 54 56.95 -20.72 70.24
C SER A 54 55.59 -21.16 70.80
N LEU A 55 55.43 -22.46 71.07
CA LEU A 55 54.28 -23.01 71.77
C LEU A 55 54.50 -22.89 73.28
N HIS A 56 53.50 -22.41 74.03
CA HIS A 56 53.55 -22.37 75.50
C HIS A 56 53.26 -23.78 76.08
N GLU A 57 53.81 -24.14 77.26
CA GLU A 57 53.73 -25.51 77.83
C GLU A 57 52.32 -26.11 77.90
N GLN A 58 51.29 -25.28 78.09
CA GLN A 58 49.88 -25.69 78.09
C GLN A 58 49.33 -26.09 76.71
N GLN A 59 49.97 -25.69 75.61
CA GLN A 59 49.58 -26.00 74.23
C GLN A 59 50.23 -27.29 73.70
N LEU A 60 51.36 -27.73 74.30
CA LEU A 60 52.03 -28.99 73.94
C LEU A 60 51.24 -30.24 74.35
N SER A 61 50.40 -30.16 75.39
CA SER A 61 49.55 -31.26 75.84
C SER A 61 48.46 -31.61 74.81
N TYR A 62 47.91 -30.62 74.10
CA TYR A 62 46.88 -30.80 73.07
C TYR A 62 47.43 -31.36 71.74
N THR A 63 48.69 -31.08 71.40
CA THR A 63 49.32 -31.62 70.18
C THR A 63 49.80 -33.06 70.35
N ASN A 64 50.18 -33.44 71.57
CA ASN A 64 50.62 -34.80 71.89
C ASN A 64 49.47 -35.75 72.28
N SER A 65 48.35 -35.25 72.80
CA SER A 65 47.21 -36.09 73.21
C SER A 65 46.50 -36.78 72.04
N LEU A 66 46.58 -36.23 70.83
CA LEU A 66 46.04 -36.85 69.61
C LEU A 66 46.81 -38.10 69.15
N ASN A 67 48.00 -38.37 69.72
CA ASN A 67 48.79 -39.57 69.44
C ASN A 67 48.77 -40.58 70.61
N SER A 68 48.06 -40.31 71.71
CA SER A 68 48.30 -41.04 72.97
C SER A 68 47.40 -42.25 73.21
N SER A 69 46.28 -42.44 72.51
CA SER A 69 45.34 -43.54 72.78
C SER A 69 45.54 -44.78 71.90
N THR A 70 46.37 -44.73 70.85
CA THR A 70 46.68 -45.89 69.98
C THR A 70 48.14 -46.36 70.06
N LEU A 71 49.01 -45.68 70.81
CA LEU A 71 50.43 -46.08 70.95
C LEU A 71 50.68 -47.16 72.00
N ASN A 72 49.78 -47.33 72.98
CA ASN A 72 49.96 -48.37 74.02
C ASN A 72 49.75 -49.80 73.50
N SER A 73 49.12 -49.99 72.34
CA SER A 73 48.96 -51.30 71.68
C SER A 73 50.03 -51.62 70.63
N ASN A 74 50.94 -50.68 70.32
CA ASN A 74 51.91 -50.79 69.22
C ASN A 74 53.35 -51.16 69.63
N TYR A 75 53.57 -51.61 70.87
CA TYR A 75 54.90 -51.97 71.36
C TYR A 75 55.44 -53.31 70.81
N SER A 76 54.62 -54.11 70.12
CA SER A 76 55.09 -55.34 69.45
C SER A 76 55.37 -55.07 67.97
N VAL A 77 56.52 -55.57 67.49
CA VAL A 77 56.95 -55.45 66.08
C VAL A 77 55.85 -55.87 65.07
N PRO A 78 55.06 -56.93 65.31
CA PRO A 78 53.97 -57.30 64.41
C PRO A 78 52.85 -56.25 64.31
N ASN A 79 52.48 -55.60 65.42
CA ASN A 79 51.38 -54.62 65.42
C ASN A 79 51.79 -53.29 64.77
N LEU A 80 53.07 -52.90 64.92
CA LEU A 80 53.65 -51.75 64.22
C LEU A 80 53.66 -51.97 62.70
N LEU A 81 54.09 -53.15 62.23
CA LEU A 81 54.14 -53.44 60.81
C LEU A 81 52.73 -53.48 60.20
N SER A 82 51.75 -54.05 60.90
CA SER A 82 50.35 -54.03 60.46
C SER A 82 49.79 -52.61 60.37
N THR A 83 50.12 -51.73 61.31
CA THR A 83 49.70 -50.31 61.26
C THR A 83 50.35 -49.59 60.08
N LEU A 84 51.64 -49.80 59.84
CA LEU A 84 52.35 -49.20 58.70
C LEU A 84 51.76 -49.69 57.36
N GLN A 85 51.45 -50.98 57.25
CA GLN A 85 50.78 -51.54 56.08
C GLN A 85 49.42 -50.85 55.84
N ASN A 86 48.61 -50.69 56.88
CA ASN A 86 47.30 -50.03 56.76
C ASN A 86 47.42 -48.56 56.31
N GLU A 87 48.36 -47.80 56.87
CA GLU A 87 48.60 -46.41 56.46
C GLU A 87 49.15 -46.31 55.03
N PHE A 88 50.05 -47.22 54.66
CA PHE A 88 50.57 -47.29 53.29
C PHE A 88 49.47 -47.63 52.28
N ASP A 89 48.62 -48.60 52.59
CA ASP A 89 47.48 -48.97 51.76
C ASP A 89 46.48 -47.81 51.61
N ALA A 90 46.21 -47.08 52.69
CA ALA A 90 45.37 -45.88 52.65
C ALA A 90 45.97 -44.80 51.73
N ILE A 91 47.27 -44.52 51.84
CA ILE A 91 47.98 -43.55 50.99
C ILE A 91 47.98 -44.00 49.52
N MET A 92 48.18 -45.29 49.25
CA MET A 92 48.16 -45.83 47.88
C MET A 92 46.76 -45.71 47.26
N LEU A 93 45.70 -46.02 48.02
CA LEU A 93 44.32 -45.86 47.56
C LEU A 93 43.96 -44.39 47.30
N GLU A 94 44.42 -43.47 48.16
CA GLU A 94 44.24 -42.03 47.95
C GLU A 94 44.97 -41.56 46.68
N ASN A 95 46.24 -41.91 46.52
CA ASN A 95 47.03 -41.58 45.32
C ASN A 95 46.39 -42.13 44.05
N PHE A 96 45.86 -43.36 44.09
CA PHE A 96 45.15 -43.93 42.95
C PHE A 96 43.88 -43.14 42.61
N LYS A 97 43.07 -42.76 43.63
CA LYS A 97 41.90 -41.90 43.44
C LYS A 97 42.28 -40.54 42.86
N LEU A 98 43.34 -39.90 43.37
CA LEU A 98 43.84 -38.61 42.88
C LEU A 98 44.31 -38.68 41.42
N ARG A 99 45.06 -39.73 41.04
CA ARG A 99 45.45 -39.94 39.64
C ARG A 99 44.24 -40.14 38.74
N LYS A 100 43.27 -40.94 39.19
CA LYS A 100 42.02 -41.18 38.46
C LYS A 100 41.20 -39.89 38.29
N THR A 101 41.09 -39.05 39.32
CA THR A 101 40.37 -37.78 39.20
C THR A 101 41.10 -36.80 38.28
N LEU A 102 42.43 -36.75 38.33
CA LEU A 102 43.22 -35.94 37.38
C LEU A 102 42.99 -36.38 35.94
N ASP A 103 43.01 -37.67 35.65
CA ASP A 103 42.73 -38.18 34.30
C ASP A 103 41.31 -37.84 33.83
N ILE A 104 40.31 -37.97 34.71
CA ILE A 104 38.93 -37.62 34.41
C ILE A 104 38.80 -36.11 34.15
N MET A 105 39.43 -35.26 34.97
CA MET A 105 39.38 -33.81 34.80
C MET A 105 40.10 -33.38 33.53
N SER A 106 41.24 -33.98 33.21
CA SER A 106 41.98 -33.71 31.98
C SER A 106 41.15 -34.06 30.73
N LYS A 107 40.45 -35.22 30.75
CA LYS A 107 39.51 -35.60 29.69
C LYS A 107 38.34 -34.62 29.58
N LYS A 108 37.69 -34.26 30.69
CA LYS A 108 36.58 -33.30 30.72
C LYS A 108 37.00 -31.90 30.24
N LEU A 109 38.20 -31.47 30.61
CA LEU A 109 38.74 -30.19 30.14
C LEU A 109 38.95 -30.22 28.63
N SER A 110 39.50 -31.32 28.11
CA SER A 110 39.71 -31.49 26.67
C SER A 110 38.39 -31.43 25.90
N THR A 111 37.35 -32.14 26.37
CA THR A 111 36.02 -32.10 25.73
C THR A 111 35.40 -30.71 25.80
N ALA A 112 35.49 -30.02 26.94
CA ALA A 112 34.98 -28.66 27.09
C ALA A 112 35.69 -27.65 26.17
N LEU A 113 36.99 -27.83 25.93
CA LEU A 113 37.73 -26.98 24.98
C LEU A 113 37.28 -27.22 23.53
N TYR A 114 37.06 -28.48 23.13
CA TYR A 114 36.51 -28.79 21.80
C TYR A 114 35.10 -28.22 21.61
N GLU A 115 34.22 -28.38 22.61
CA GLU A 115 32.87 -27.81 22.57
C GLU A 115 32.90 -26.28 22.49
N ARG A 116 33.80 -25.63 23.23
CA ARG A 116 33.98 -24.18 23.17
C ARG A 116 34.39 -23.72 21.78
N ASP A 117 35.32 -24.41 21.14
CA ASP A 117 35.77 -24.03 19.80
C ASP A 117 34.69 -24.32 18.73
N ALA A 118 33.91 -25.41 18.87
CA ALA A 118 32.73 -25.64 18.06
C ALA A 118 31.68 -24.52 18.23
N ALA A 119 31.41 -24.08 19.46
CA ALA A 119 30.49 -22.97 19.73
C ALA A 119 30.96 -21.65 19.12
N LYS A 120 32.27 -21.36 19.12
CA LYS A 120 32.82 -20.18 18.44
C LYS A 120 32.62 -20.23 16.93
N LEU A 121 32.77 -21.40 16.30
CA LEU A 121 32.51 -21.56 14.87
C LEU A 121 31.04 -21.29 14.53
N VAL A 122 30.11 -21.77 15.36
CA VAL A 122 28.67 -21.47 15.21
C VAL A 122 28.42 -19.96 15.31
N ALA A 123 29.02 -19.29 16.31
CA ALA A 123 28.88 -17.84 16.45
C ALA A 123 29.44 -17.08 15.24
N ALA A 124 30.59 -17.51 14.70
CA ALA A 124 31.17 -16.91 13.50
C ALA A 124 30.26 -17.07 12.27
N ASN A 125 29.66 -18.25 12.08
CA ASN A 125 28.72 -18.49 10.98
C ASN A 125 27.47 -17.61 11.12
N LEU A 126 26.89 -17.52 12.32
CA LEU A 126 25.73 -16.66 12.59
C LEU A 126 26.02 -15.18 12.32
N LEU A 127 27.23 -14.71 12.63
CA LEU A 127 27.63 -13.34 12.32
C LEU A 127 27.72 -13.07 10.82
N ASN A 128 28.20 -14.06 10.04
CA ASN A 128 28.24 -13.96 8.58
C ASN A 128 26.82 -13.96 7.98
N GLU A 129 25.94 -14.86 8.40
CA GLU A 129 24.53 -14.90 7.95
C GLU A 129 23.76 -13.62 8.30
N LYS A 130 24.02 -13.06 9.49
CA LYS A 130 23.46 -11.77 9.87
C LYS A 130 23.95 -10.66 8.94
N LYS A 131 25.23 -10.66 8.60
CA LYS A 131 25.81 -9.66 7.70
C LYS A 131 25.21 -9.74 6.30
N THR A 132 25.11 -10.93 5.71
CA THR A 132 24.51 -11.10 4.38
C THR A 132 23.04 -10.68 4.37
N THR A 133 22.28 -11.06 5.40
CA THR A 133 20.87 -10.66 5.53
C THR A 133 20.71 -9.14 5.63
N LEU A 134 21.60 -8.46 6.36
CA LEU A 134 21.59 -7.00 6.42
C LEU A 134 21.90 -6.36 5.07
N GLU A 135 22.87 -6.89 4.33
CA GLU A 135 23.20 -6.42 2.98
C GLU A 135 22.00 -6.58 2.03
N ASP A 136 21.33 -7.73 2.06
CA ASP A 136 20.11 -7.98 1.27
C ASP A 136 18.99 -6.99 1.62
N ILE A 137 18.75 -6.75 2.91
CA ILE A 137 17.77 -5.76 3.37
C ILE A 137 18.15 -4.36 2.86
N THR A 138 19.41 -3.96 2.94
CA THR A 138 19.82 -2.63 2.48
C THR A 138 19.60 -2.44 0.97
N MET A 139 19.85 -3.48 0.16
CA MET A 139 19.53 -3.44 -1.28
C MET A 139 18.02 -3.28 -1.51
N ILE A 140 17.19 -4.06 -0.81
CA ILE A 140 15.73 -3.96 -0.93
C ILE A 140 15.24 -2.56 -0.52
N VAL A 141 15.74 -2.02 0.59
CA VAL A 141 15.37 -0.67 1.06
C VAL A 141 15.78 0.40 0.06
N SER A 142 16.96 0.29 -0.57
CA SER A 142 17.39 1.24 -1.60
C SER A 142 16.45 1.24 -2.81
N ASN A 143 16.02 0.06 -3.27
CA ASN A 143 15.05 -0.05 -4.38
C ASN A 143 13.68 0.53 -4.00
N ILE A 144 13.21 0.32 -2.77
CA ILE A 144 11.95 0.88 -2.28
C ILE A 144 12.02 2.41 -2.19
N ASN A 145 13.14 2.97 -1.75
CA ASN A 145 13.32 4.43 -1.68
C ASN A 145 13.26 5.09 -3.06
N ASP A 146 13.82 4.45 -4.10
CA ASP A 146 13.74 4.97 -5.46
C ASP A 146 12.29 4.99 -5.98
N GLU A 147 11.49 3.96 -5.70
CA GLU A 147 10.07 3.93 -6.06
C GLU A 147 9.26 4.96 -5.26
N ASN A 148 9.47 5.07 -3.95
CA ASN A 148 8.80 6.06 -3.10
C ASN A 148 9.13 7.49 -3.54
N SER A 149 10.39 7.78 -3.88
CA SER A 149 10.80 9.11 -4.34
C SER A 149 10.11 9.53 -5.64
N SER A 150 9.83 8.57 -6.53
CA SER A 150 9.12 8.82 -7.78
C SER A 150 7.62 9.07 -7.55
N MET A 151 7.02 8.35 -6.61
CA MET A 151 5.62 8.52 -6.21
C MET A 151 5.41 9.82 -5.42
N GLU A 152 6.34 10.20 -4.54
CA GLU A 152 6.30 11.47 -3.82
C GLU A 152 6.35 12.67 -4.76
N LYS A 153 7.27 12.67 -5.73
CA LYS A 153 7.34 13.71 -6.77
C LYS A 153 6.06 13.80 -7.61
N PHE A 154 5.47 12.66 -7.95
CA PHE A 154 4.18 12.62 -8.65
C PHE A 154 3.07 13.23 -7.80
N ASN A 155 2.95 12.85 -6.54
CA ASN A 155 1.95 13.37 -5.61
C ASN A 155 2.10 14.88 -5.39
N ASP A 156 3.33 15.37 -5.24
CA ASP A 156 3.62 16.79 -5.10
C ASP A 156 3.22 17.58 -6.36
N THR A 157 3.52 17.03 -7.54
CA THR A 157 3.14 17.63 -8.83
C THR A 157 1.61 17.70 -8.95
N LEU A 158 0.92 16.57 -8.74
CA LEU A 158 -0.54 16.47 -8.80
C LEU A 158 -1.21 17.46 -7.82
N MET A 159 -0.70 17.54 -6.59
CA MET A 159 -1.21 18.44 -5.55
C MET A 159 -0.99 19.93 -5.90
N SER A 160 0.17 20.27 -6.47
CA SER A 160 0.50 21.64 -6.86
C SER A 160 -0.40 22.13 -8.01
N GLU A 161 -0.61 21.29 -9.03
CA GLU A 161 -1.42 21.61 -10.19
C GLU A 161 -2.90 21.65 -9.84
N SER A 162 -3.39 20.70 -9.04
CA SER A 162 -4.76 20.71 -8.51
C SER A 162 -5.06 22.00 -7.75
N LYS A 163 -4.17 22.44 -6.84
CA LYS A 163 -4.32 23.71 -6.12
C LYS A 163 -4.37 24.91 -7.07
N SER A 164 -3.56 24.90 -8.12
CA SER A 164 -3.56 25.97 -9.13
C SER A 164 -4.88 26.00 -9.92
N PHE A 165 -5.41 24.82 -10.27
CA PHE A 165 -6.66 24.68 -11.01
C PHE A 165 -7.88 25.10 -10.19
N VAL A 166 -7.96 24.72 -8.92
CA VAL A 166 -9.02 25.16 -8.00
C VAL A 166 -9.01 26.69 -7.85
N LYS A 167 -7.84 27.34 -7.82
CA LYS A 167 -7.74 28.81 -7.77
C LYS A 167 -8.25 29.48 -9.05
N LEU A 168 -8.02 28.87 -10.22
CA LEU A 168 -8.53 29.35 -11.50
C LEU A 168 -10.06 29.23 -11.56
N THR A 169 -10.59 28.04 -11.25
CA THR A 169 -12.03 27.75 -11.36
C THR A 169 -12.88 28.50 -10.33
N LYS A 170 -12.35 28.84 -9.14
CA LYS A 170 -13.04 29.69 -8.16
C LYS A 170 -13.44 31.07 -8.71
N LYS A 171 -12.72 31.59 -9.70
CA LYS A 171 -13.00 32.90 -10.31
C LYS A 171 -14.14 32.82 -11.34
N ASN A 172 -14.38 31.65 -11.93
CA ASN A 172 -15.44 31.43 -12.91
C ASN A 172 -16.75 31.11 -12.20
N LYS A 173 -17.52 32.14 -11.83
CA LYS A 173 -18.93 31.95 -11.45
C LYS A 173 -19.73 31.63 -12.71
N TYR A 174 -19.97 30.35 -12.96
CA TYR A 174 -20.80 29.89 -14.08
C TYR A 174 -22.14 30.64 -14.08
N GLY A 175 -22.43 31.30 -15.21
CA GLY A 175 -23.65 32.05 -15.47
C GLY A 175 -24.87 31.14 -15.28
N SER A 176 -25.85 31.63 -14.54
CA SER A 176 -26.88 30.80 -13.91
C SER A 176 -28.05 30.38 -14.80
N ASN A 177 -28.13 30.81 -16.06
CA ASN A 177 -29.36 30.69 -16.84
C ASN A 177 -29.08 30.09 -18.22
N LEU A 178 -29.12 28.76 -18.32
CA LEU A 178 -29.37 28.07 -19.58
C LEU A 178 -30.87 28.18 -19.83
N GLN A 179 -31.27 28.73 -20.99
CA GLN A 179 -32.68 28.88 -21.35
C GLN A 179 -32.96 27.99 -22.55
N CYS A 180 -33.61 26.85 -22.29
CA CYS A 180 -33.69 25.74 -23.24
C CYS A 180 -35.04 25.67 -23.97
N ASP A 181 -35.31 26.57 -24.92
CA ASP A 181 -36.47 26.36 -25.82
C ASP A 181 -36.16 25.25 -26.84
N TRP A 182 -36.79 24.08 -26.71
CA TRP A 182 -36.56 22.96 -27.63
C TRP A 182 -37.36 23.15 -28.94
N LYS A 183 -36.67 23.30 -30.07
CA LYS A 183 -37.27 23.25 -31.42
C LYS A 183 -36.65 22.10 -32.21
N LEU A 184 -37.49 21.40 -32.96
CA LEU A 184 -37.04 20.30 -33.82
C LEU A 184 -36.44 20.87 -35.11
N SER A 185 -35.12 20.79 -35.29
CA SER A 185 -34.50 20.87 -36.62
C SER A 185 -33.78 19.57 -36.96
N THR A 186 -34.29 18.84 -37.94
CA THR A 186 -33.67 17.62 -38.47
C THR A 186 -32.65 18.01 -39.53
N LYS A 187 -31.35 18.10 -39.19
CA LYS A 187 -30.32 18.48 -40.18
C LYS A 187 -29.53 17.30 -40.75
N TYR A 188 -29.30 16.22 -40.00
CA TYR A 188 -28.43 15.13 -40.47
C TYR A 188 -28.95 13.75 -40.06
N LEU A 189 -29.07 12.86 -41.04
CA LEU A 189 -29.48 11.46 -40.88
C LEU A 189 -28.36 10.59 -41.47
N TYR A 190 -27.56 9.95 -40.61
CA TYR A 190 -26.47 9.08 -41.03
C TYR A 190 -26.87 7.62 -40.77
N SER A 191 -26.95 6.82 -41.84
CA SER A 191 -27.08 5.37 -41.73
C SER A 191 -25.69 4.78 -41.54
N LEU A 192 -25.39 4.32 -40.33
CA LEU A 192 -24.13 3.65 -39.99
C LEU A 192 -24.39 2.18 -39.70
N SER A 193 -23.39 1.34 -39.90
CA SER A 193 -23.45 -0.11 -39.70
C SER A 193 -22.85 -0.49 -38.34
N ASP A 194 -23.68 -1.14 -37.52
CA ASP A 194 -23.36 -1.87 -36.29
C ASP A 194 -22.77 -1.10 -35.09
N HIS A 195 -23.48 -1.23 -33.96
CA HIS A 195 -23.17 -0.90 -32.56
C HIS A 195 -22.13 0.22 -32.28
N PRO A 196 -22.50 1.50 -32.40
CA PRO A 196 -21.61 2.59 -32.03
C PRO A 196 -21.55 2.80 -30.51
N SER A 197 -20.38 3.18 -29.98
CA SER A 197 -20.23 3.71 -28.62
C SER A 197 -20.11 5.24 -28.69
N LEU A 198 -20.96 5.96 -27.94
CA LEU A 198 -20.98 7.42 -27.90
C LEU A 198 -20.44 7.89 -26.54
N LYS A 199 -19.42 8.74 -26.56
CA LYS A 199 -18.93 9.44 -25.36
C LYS A 199 -18.65 10.89 -25.68
N THR A 200 -18.98 11.75 -24.73
CA THR A 200 -18.76 13.19 -24.80
C THR A 200 -17.64 13.61 -23.85
N VAL A 201 -16.85 14.59 -24.28
CA VAL A 201 -15.81 15.20 -23.44
C VAL A 201 -16.15 16.65 -23.16
N THR A 202 -16.27 16.95 -21.87
CA THR A 202 -16.53 18.28 -21.33
C THR A 202 -15.20 19.00 -21.06
N SER A 203 -14.96 20.11 -21.76
CA SER A 203 -13.93 21.09 -21.35
C SER A 203 -14.51 21.93 -20.21
N LEU A 204 -13.72 22.25 -19.18
CA LEU A 204 -14.22 22.97 -17.99
C LEU A 204 -13.99 24.49 -18.08
N GLN A 205 -13.10 24.94 -18.97
CA GLN A 205 -12.78 26.36 -19.14
C GLN A 205 -13.64 27.09 -20.18
N GLY A 206 -14.22 26.39 -21.13
CA GLY A 206 -15.36 26.86 -21.91
C GLY A 206 -16.59 26.11 -21.43
N ASN A 207 -17.75 26.74 -21.36
CA ASN A 207 -19.04 26.10 -21.17
C ASN A 207 -19.43 25.32 -22.45
N THR A 208 -18.48 24.55 -22.99
CA THR A 208 -18.50 23.98 -24.33
C THR A 208 -18.19 22.49 -24.24
N ILE A 209 -19.13 21.63 -24.64
CA ILE A 209 -18.78 20.26 -24.99
C ILE A 209 -18.18 20.31 -26.39
N LYS A 210 -16.86 20.32 -26.45
CA LYS A 210 -16.11 20.58 -27.67
C LYS A 210 -16.10 19.40 -28.63
N SER A 211 -16.41 18.17 -28.19
CA SER A 211 -16.49 17.08 -29.14
C SER A 211 -17.22 15.80 -28.72
N ALA A 212 -17.82 15.16 -29.73
CA ALA A 212 -18.34 13.80 -29.67
C ALA A 212 -17.60 12.95 -30.71
N VAL A 213 -17.18 11.75 -30.31
CA VAL A 213 -16.59 10.78 -31.24
C VAL A 213 -17.59 9.66 -31.50
N TYR A 214 -17.72 9.30 -32.77
CA TYR A 214 -18.54 8.20 -33.26
C TYR A 214 -17.63 7.11 -33.80
N ASP A 215 -18.08 5.88 -33.78
CA ASP A 215 -17.41 4.75 -34.41
C ASP A 215 -18.37 4.06 -35.39
N ASP A 216 -17.86 3.63 -36.54
CA ASP A 216 -18.50 2.72 -37.51
C ASP A 216 -17.70 1.43 -37.57
N SER A 217 -17.70 0.63 -36.49
CA SER A 217 -16.97 -0.65 -36.29
C SER A 217 -15.44 -0.64 -36.53
N LYS A 218 -14.90 0.40 -37.16
CA LYS A 218 -13.58 0.52 -37.78
C LYS A 218 -13.12 1.97 -37.93
N LYS A 219 -14.02 2.96 -38.07
CA LYS A 219 -13.67 4.37 -38.30
C LYS A 219 -14.23 5.31 -37.24
N ALA A 220 -13.40 6.22 -36.76
CA ALA A 220 -13.80 7.26 -35.81
C ALA A 220 -14.19 8.58 -36.51
N PHE A 221 -15.39 9.11 -36.22
CA PHE A 221 -15.82 10.45 -36.66
C PHE A 221 -15.84 11.41 -35.48
N ILE A 222 -15.42 12.66 -35.68
CA ILE A 222 -15.40 13.66 -34.63
C ILE A 222 -16.33 14.81 -35.00
N VAL A 223 -17.22 15.19 -34.09
CA VAL A 223 -18.00 16.43 -34.19
C VAL A 223 -17.39 17.43 -33.23
N MET A 224 -16.92 18.59 -33.70
CA MET A 224 -16.39 19.67 -32.87
C MET A 224 -17.14 20.99 -33.09
N ASP A 225 -17.40 21.71 -32.00
CA ASP A 225 -18.07 23.02 -31.89
C ASP A 225 -19.50 23.14 -32.47
N GLY A 226 -20.35 23.92 -31.79
CA GLY A 226 -21.73 24.23 -32.20
C GLY A 226 -21.88 24.90 -33.58
N SER A 227 -20.78 25.16 -34.28
CA SER A 227 -20.74 25.42 -35.72
C SER A 227 -20.20 24.18 -36.44
N VAL A 228 -21.11 23.41 -37.04
CA VAL A 228 -20.85 22.24 -37.88
C VAL A 228 -20.06 22.63 -39.14
N GLU A 229 -18.77 22.90 -39.01
CA GLU A 229 -17.86 23.06 -40.16
C GLU A 229 -16.46 22.53 -39.81
N THR A 230 -16.37 21.25 -39.45
CA THR A 230 -15.30 20.37 -39.91
C THR A 230 -15.69 18.94 -39.55
N ASN A 231 -16.21 18.18 -40.52
CA ASN A 231 -16.10 16.73 -40.46
C ASN A 231 -14.61 16.40 -40.62
N SER A 232 -13.88 16.26 -39.52
CA SER A 232 -12.61 15.56 -39.57
C SER A 232 -12.91 14.07 -39.43
N GLU A 233 -13.04 13.37 -40.57
CA GLU A 233 -12.92 11.92 -40.58
C GLU A 233 -11.52 11.59 -40.04
N ALA A 234 -11.42 10.89 -38.92
CA ALA A 234 -10.14 10.34 -38.50
C ALA A 234 -9.90 9.09 -39.37
N PRO A 235 -8.84 9.03 -40.19
CA PRO A 235 -8.56 7.90 -41.07
C PRO A 235 -7.93 6.73 -40.29
N TYR A 236 -8.48 6.39 -39.13
CA TYR A 236 -8.02 5.24 -38.37
C TYR A 236 -8.98 4.08 -38.61
N ASP A 237 -8.56 3.13 -39.44
CA ASP A 237 -9.23 1.86 -39.70
C ASP A 237 -8.67 0.81 -38.73
N SER A 238 -9.39 0.54 -37.64
CA SER A 238 -9.02 -0.54 -36.72
C SER A 238 -9.38 -1.90 -37.32
N GLN A 239 -8.50 -2.90 -37.18
CA GLN A 239 -8.83 -4.28 -37.60
C GLN A 239 -9.97 -4.88 -36.77
N ASN A 240 -10.18 -4.36 -35.56
CA ASN A 240 -11.08 -4.87 -34.55
C ASN A 240 -12.02 -3.75 -34.02
N PRO A 241 -13.22 -4.10 -33.53
CA PRO A 241 -14.20 -3.13 -33.08
C PRO A 241 -13.81 -2.46 -31.76
N PHE A 242 -14.11 -1.17 -31.65
CA PHE A 242 -13.77 -0.39 -30.47
C PHE A 242 -14.75 -0.66 -29.33
N LYS A 243 -14.21 -0.88 -28.12
CA LYS A 243 -14.97 -1.07 -26.88
C LYS A 243 -15.17 0.24 -26.12
N TYR A 244 -14.22 1.16 -26.25
CA TYR A 244 -14.25 2.47 -25.61
C TYR A 244 -13.61 3.49 -26.54
N ILE A 245 -14.21 4.66 -26.71
CA ILE A 245 -13.59 5.78 -27.41
C ILE A 245 -13.84 7.07 -26.64
N THR A 246 -12.83 7.93 -26.59
CA THR A 246 -12.93 9.28 -26.05
C THR A 246 -11.99 10.20 -26.82
N ILE A 247 -12.29 11.48 -26.80
CA ILE A 247 -11.46 12.53 -27.38
C ILE A 247 -10.93 13.40 -26.27
N THR A 248 -9.71 13.86 -26.43
CA THR A 248 -9.07 14.73 -25.47
C THR A 248 -9.19 16.17 -25.92
N ASN A 249 -9.07 17.09 -24.97
CA ASN A 249 -9.02 18.53 -25.26
C ASN A 249 -7.82 18.92 -26.15
N SER A 250 -6.79 18.07 -26.19
CA SER A 250 -5.58 18.24 -27.00
C SER A 250 -5.71 17.70 -28.44
N ARG A 251 -6.93 17.44 -28.94
CA ARG A 251 -7.18 16.86 -30.28
C ARG A 251 -6.52 15.49 -30.48
N LYS A 252 -6.44 14.68 -29.43
CA LYS A 252 -6.05 13.27 -29.51
C LYS A 252 -7.24 12.38 -29.22
N ILE A 253 -7.36 11.28 -29.94
CA ILE A 253 -8.36 10.23 -29.70
C ILE A 253 -7.70 9.15 -28.84
N LEU A 254 -8.36 8.77 -27.76
CA LEU A 254 -8.01 7.61 -26.96
C LEU A 254 -9.08 6.55 -27.18
N PHE A 255 -8.69 5.37 -27.62
CA PHE A 255 -9.64 4.28 -27.83
C PHE A 255 -9.10 2.97 -27.30
N GLN A 256 -10.02 2.10 -26.94
CA GLN A 256 -9.76 0.73 -26.52
C GLN A 256 -10.36 -0.22 -27.54
N ASP A 257 -9.56 -1.18 -27.97
CA ASP A 257 -9.99 -2.26 -28.84
C ASP A 257 -10.63 -3.43 -28.05
N SER A 258 -11.33 -4.32 -28.73
CA SER A 258 -11.90 -5.58 -28.24
C SER A 258 -10.89 -6.49 -27.51
N GLU A 259 -9.62 -6.44 -27.89
CA GLU A 259 -8.50 -7.13 -27.20
C GLU A 259 -8.01 -6.39 -25.94
N ASN A 260 -8.75 -5.38 -25.47
CA ASN A 260 -8.39 -4.48 -24.37
C ASN A 260 -7.06 -3.73 -24.56
N LYS A 261 -6.68 -3.49 -25.83
CA LYS A 261 -5.55 -2.63 -26.15
C LYS A 261 -5.99 -1.18 -26.23
N VAL A 262 -5.36 -0.30 -25.45
CA VAL A 262 -5.61 1.15 -25.49
C VAL A 262 -4.61 1.80 -26.41
N PHE A 263 -5.11 2.57 -27.37
CA PHE A 263 -4.32 3.30 -28.33
C PHE A 263 -4.52 4.80 -28.16
N THR A 264 -3.47 5.54 -28.46
CA THR A 264 -3.46 7.01 -28.50
C THR A 264 -3.23 7.43 -29.95
N TYR A 265 -4.19 8.12 -30.54
CA TYR A 265 -4.14 8.62 -31.90
C TYR A 265 -4.17 10.14 -31.90
N ASP A 266 -3.26 10.77 -32.62
CA ASP A 266 -3.21 12.22 -32.74
C ASP A 266 -3.85 12.65 -34.07
N ILE A 267 -4.86 13.53 -33.98
CA ILE A 267 -5.63 13.98 -35.15
C ILE A 267 -4.76 14.84 -36.07
N ASP A 268 -3.89 15.66 -35.50
CA ASP A 268 -3.11 16.63 -36.27
C ASP A 268 -1.97 15.94 -37.05
N SER A 269 -1.33 14.93 -36.45
CA SER A 269 -0.27 14.14 -37.09
C SER A 269 -0.77 12.89 -37.82
N GLN A 270 -2.04 12.52 -37.63
CA GLN A 270 -2.68 11.32 -38.17
C GLN A 270 -1.96 10.00 -37.85
N GLN A 271 -1.24 9.94 -36.74
CA GLN A 271 -0.46 8.76 -36.33
C GLN A 271 -0.91 8.20 -34.99
N VAL A 272 -0.79 6.87 -34.86
CA VAL A 272 -0.88 6.19 -33.56
C VAL A 272 0.41 6.44 -32.82
N LEU A 273 0.33 7.14 -31.69
CA LEU A 273 1.49 7.44 -30.85
C LEU A 273 1.91 6.19 -30.08
N GLN A 274 0.96 5.47 -29.47
CA GLN A 274 1.24 4.36 -28.54
C GLN A 274 0.09 3.36 -28.43
N SER A 275 0.44 2.14 -28.03
CA SER A 275 -0.47 1.09 -27.57
C SER A 275 -0.12 0.61 -26.15
N ILE A 276 -1.12 0.09 -25.43
CA ILE A 276 -0.98 -0.56 -24.12
C ILE A 276 -1.90 -1.76 -24.12
N GLU A 277 -1.47 -2.87 -23.56
CA GLU A 277 -2.34 -4.00 -23.28
C GLU A 277 -2.83 -3.95 -21.83
N LEU A 278 -4.15 -3.92 -21.64
CA LEU A 278 -4.76 -3.95 -20.31
C LEU A 278 -5.11 -5.39 -19.91
N GLN A 279 -5.05 -5.67 -18.61
CA GLN A 279 -5.44 -6.98 -18.08
C GLN A 279 -6.95 -7.19 -18.12
N SER A 280 -7.71 -6.11 -17.95
CA SER A 280 -9.15 -6.10 -18.02
C SER A 280 -9.65 -4.88 -18.82
N GLY A 281 -10.94 -4.86 -19.17
CA GLY A 281 -11.47 -3.76 -19.99
C GLY A 281 -11.40 -2.42 -19.27
N ALA A 282 -11.14 -1.31 -19.98
CA ALA A 282 -11.25 0.02 -19.38
C ALA A 282 -12.72 0.43 -19.27
N ILE A 283 -13.08 0.93 -18.10
CA ILE A 283 -14.38 1.56 -17.86
C ILE A 283 -14.32 3.05 -18.20
N PHE A 284 -13.17 3.67 -17.95
CA PHE A 284 -12.98 5.11 -18.04
C PHE A 284 -11.55 5.44 -18.47
N ILE A 285 -11.44 6.27 -19.50
CA ILE A 285 -10.18 6.82 -19.99
C ILE A 285 -10.42 8.32 -20.11
N ASN A 286 -9.60 9.14 -19.47
CA ASN A 286 -9.74 10.58 -19.56
C ASN A 286 -8.40 11.33 -19.43
N GLU A 287 -8.28 12.44 -20.15
CA GLU A 287 -7.20 13.42 -20.02
C GLU A 287 -7.75 14.61 -19.25
N HIS A 288 -7.05 15.06 -18.21
CA HIS A 288 -7.47 16.24 -17.47
C HIS A 288 -6.87 17.51 -18.10
N GLU A 289 -7.71 18.50 -18.39
CA GLU A 289 -7.37 19.69 -19.19
C GLU A 289 -6.23 20.54 -18.62
N TYR A 290 -6.09 20.57 -17.29
CA TYR A 290 -5.14 21.43 -16.55
C TYR A 290 -4.21 20.69 -15.60
N ILE A 291 -4.49 19.43 -15.30
CA ILE A 291 -3.79 18.67 -14.26
C ILE A 291 -3.17 17.49 -14.98
N MET A 292 -1.85 17.33 -14.85
CA MET A 292 -1.07 16.28 -15.45
C MET A 292 -1.35 16.16 -16.96
N LYS A 293 -1.26 17.27 -17.70
CA LYS A 293 -1.57 17.34 -19.15
C LYS A 293 -0.78 16.32 -19.99
N ASP A 294 0.41 15.98 -19.52
CA ASP A 294 1.26 14.99 -20.16
C ASP A 294 0.83 13.55 -19.89
N TYR A 295 -0.19 13.33 -19.07
CA TYR A 295 -0.70 12.02 -18.68
C TYR A 295 -2.20 11.88 -18.95
N PHE A 296 -2.62 10.65 -19.18
CA PHE A 296 -4.02 10.26 -19.18
C PHE A 296 -4.27 9.17 -18.13
N LEU A 297 -5.46 9.20 -17.55
CA LEU A 297 -5.91 8.26 -16.54
C LEU A 297 -6.70 7.14 -17.23
N ILE A 298 -6.34 5.90 -16.91
CA ILE A 298 -7.08 4.69 -17.29
C ILE A 298 -7.61 4.03 -16.02
N VAL A 299 -8.88 3.67 -16.03
CA VAL A 299 -9.53 2.90 -14.96
C VAL A 299 -10.09 1.61 -15.56
N GLU A 300 -9.65 0.49 -15.02
CA GLU A 300 -10.04 -0.85 -15.43
C GLU A 300 -11.31 -1.36 -14.71
N THR A 301 -11.95 -2.40 -15.26
CA THR A 301 -13.12 -3.08 -14.65
C THR A 301 -12.89 -3.60 -13.23
N THR A 302 -11.65 -3.90 -12.89
CA THR A 302 -11.20 -4.35 -11.56
C THR A 302 -10.95 -3.19 -10.58
N GLY A 303 -11.20 -1.94 -10.99
CA GLY A 303 -10.91 -0.76 -10.18
C GLY A 303 -9.42 -0.36 -10.15
N LYS A 304 -8.57 -1.00 -10.96
CA LYS A 304 -7.17 -0.60 -11.13
C LYS A 304 -7.11 0.74 -11.86
N ALA A 305 -6.38 1.70 -11.30
CA ALA A 305 -6.24 3.05 -11.84
C ALA A 305 -4.78 3.37 -12.17
N ILE A 306 -4.53 3.77 -13.41
CA ILE A 306 -3.19 3.93 -13.99
C ILE A 306 -3.07 5.30 -14.64
N PHE A 307 -2.06 6.08 -14.26
CA PHE A 307 -1.64 7.26 -15.01
C PHE A 307 -0.54 6.87 -15.99
N LYS A 308 -0.76 7.14 -17.27
CA LYS A 308 0.24 6.90 -18.31
C LYS A 308 0.63 8.21 -19.00
N PRO A 309 1.94 8.50 -19.16
CA PRO A 309 2.39 9.64 -19.93
C PRO A 309 2.25 9.42 -21.44
N TYR A 310 1.87 10.46 -22.19
CA TYR A 310 1.87 10.46 -23.66
C TYR A 310 3.26 10.24 -24.26
N SER A 311 4.33 10.58 -23.52
CA SER A 311 5.71 10.40 -23.98
C SER A 311 6.19 8.94 -23.92
N GLY A 312 5.41 8.02 -23.33
CA GLY A 312 5.74 6.58 -23.31
C GLY A 312 6.70 6.18 -22.20
N GLY A 313 6.89 7.06 -21.22
CA GLY A 313 7.65 6.78 -20.01
C GLY A 313 6.95 5.82 -19.05
N LYS A 314 7.54 5.67 -17.85
CA LYS A 314 7.07 4.76 -16.79
C LYS A 314 5.60 5.06 -16.43
N THR A 315 4.77 4.02 -16.46
CA THR A 315 3.38 4.05 -16.00
C THR A 315 3.32 4.11 -14.48
N ILE A 316 2.41 4.92 -13.94
CA ILE A 316 2.24 5.08 -12.50
C ILE A 316 0.92 4.40 -12.11
N ASN A 317 1.03 3.28 -11.41
CA ASN A 317 -0.12 2.56 -10.88
C ASN A 317 -0.49 3.16 -9.53
N ILE A 318 -1.67 3.79 -9.43
CA ILE A 318 -2.14 4.40 -8.19
C ILE A 318 -2.96 3.41 -7.39
N LEU A 319 -3.94 2.77 -8.04
CA LEU A 319 -4.79 1.77 -7.40
C LEU A 319 -4.44 0.39 -7.98
N PRO A 320 -4.11 -0.60 -7.13
CA PRO A 320 -3.76 -1.95 -7.59
C PRO A 320 -4.96 -2.71 -8.18
N GLY A 321 -6.18 -2.25 -7.91
CA GLY A 321 -7.43 -2.93 -8.27
C GLY A 321 -7.76 -4.09 -7.34
N SER A 322 -9.03 -4.48 -7.29
CA SER A 322 -9.49 -5.68 -6.60
C SER A 322 -10.03 -6.69 -7.62
N SER A 323 -9.79 -7.98 -7.37
CA SER A 323 -10.33 -9.06 -8.22
C SER A 323 -11.78 -9.39 -7.89
N PHE A 324 -12.30 -8.91 -6.75
CA PHE A 324 -13.62 -9.22 -6.24
C PHE A 324 -14.68 -8.23 -6.70
N ASP A 325 -14.33 -6.95 -6.83
CA ASP A 325 -15.27 -5.91 -7.22
C ASP A 325 -15.17 -5.64 -8.72
N LYS A 326 -16.33 -5.53 -9.38
CA LYS A 326 -16.43 -5.23 -10.81
C LYS A 326 -17.20 -3.95 -11.01
N TYR A 327 -16.47 -2.91 -11.38
CA TYR A 327 -17.02 -1.59 -11.62
C TYR A 327 -17.49 -1.47 -13.09
N HIS A 328 -18.58 -0.73 -13.31
CA HIS A 328 -19.13 -0.49 -14.66
C HIS A 328 -19.15 0.99 -15.05
N SER A 329 -18.96 1.91 -14.10
CA SER A 329 -18.84 3.34 -14.36
C SER A 329 -17.81 4.00 -13.45
N ALA A 330 -17.20 5.09 -13.91
CA ALA A 330 -16.29 5.89 -13.11
C ALA A 330 -16.39 7.38 -13.49
N SER A 331 -16.12 8.26 -12.53
CA SER A 331 -16.10 9.70 -12.73
C SER A 331 -14.92 10.32 -11.97
N LEU A 332 -14.19 11.20 -12.65
CA LEU A 332 -13.09 11.96 -12.06
C LEU A 332 -13.60 13.33 -11.59
N HIS A 333 -13.28 13.70 -10.36
CA HIS A 333 -13.60 15.02 -9.84
C HIS A 333 -12.77 16.09 -10.55
N LYS A 334 -13.31 17.31 -10.68
CA LYS A 334 -12.64 18.43 -11.36
C LYS A 334 -11.27 18.79 -10.77
N ASP A 335 -11.02 18.45 -9.51
CA ASP A 335 -9.75 18.73 -8.84
C ASP A 335 -8.68 17.67 -9.16
N GLY A 336 -9.01 16.62 -9.93
CA GLY A 336 -8.10 15.55 -10.34
C GLY A 336 -7.67 14.58 -9.22
N ILE A 337 -8.13 14.79 -7.99
CA ILE A 337 -7.71 14.02 -6.80
C ILE A 337 -8.72 12.93 -6.43
N LEU A 338 -10.02 13.21 -6.54
CA LEU A 338 -11.07 12.27 -6.17
C LEU A 338 -11.54 11.49 -7.40
N LEU A 339 -11.59 10.18 -7.28
CA LEU A 339 -12.09 9.27 -8.31
C LEU A 339 -13.26 8.47 -7.72
N ALA A 340 -14.44 8.57 -8.33
CA ALA A 340 -15.58 7.74 -7.97
C ALA A 340 -15.64 6.53 -8.89
N LEU A 341 -15.73 5.34 -8.31
CA LEU A 341 -15.97 4.08 -9.01
C LEU A 341 -17.35 3.55 -8.62
N VAL A 342 -18.11 3.04 -9.58
CA VAL A 342 -19.48 2.58 -9.39
C VAL A 342 -19.61 1.10 -9.70
N ASN A 343 -20.06 0.38 -8.70
CA ASN A 343 -20.59 -0.97 -8.80
C ASN A 343 -22.12 -0.91 -8.78
N ASP A 344 -22.74 -2.04 -9.08
CA ASP A 344 -24.19 -2.23 -9.03
C ASP A 344 -24.83 -1.76 -7.70
N THR A 345 -24.10 -1.96 -6.59
CA THR A 345 -24.59 -1.73 -5.23
C THR A 345 -23.96 -0.53 -4.51
N ASN A 346 -22.77 -0.09 -4.93
CA ASN A 346 -21.95 0.84 -4.16
C ASN A 346 -21.27 1.88 -5.06
N VAL A 347 -21.11 3.09 -4.54
CA VAL A 347 -20.21 4.11 -5.10
C VAL A 347 -19.02 4.29 -4.17
N ASP A 348 -17.83 3.94 -4.64
CA ASP A 348 -16.57 4.05 -3.89
C ASP A 348 -15.80 5.28 -4.34
N ILE A 349 -15.57 6.22 -3.42
CA ILE A 349 -14.78 7.43 -3.67
C ILE A 349 -13.36 7.22 -3.15
N TYR A 350 -12.40 7.15 -4.08
CA TYR A 350 -10.98 7.03 -3.82
C TYR A 350 -10.29 8.39 -3.83
N ASN A 351 -9.35 8.57 -2.92
CA ASN A 351 -8.41 9.69 -2.93
C ASN A 351 -7.09 9.25 -3.58
N LEU A 352 -6.81 9.74 -4.77
CA LEU A 352 -5.65 9.35 -5.57
C LEU A 352 -4.31 9.76 -4.94
N LEU A 353 -4.29 10.73 -4.02
CA LEU A 353 -3.08 11.11 -3.27
C LEU A 353 -2.76 10.14 -2.13
N LYS A 354 -3.75 9.37 -1.68
CA LYS A 354 -3.63 8.47 -0.53
C LYS A 354 -4.20 7.09 -0.88
N PRO A 355 -3.52 6.32 -1.75
CA PRO A 355 -4.03 5.04 -2.24
C PRO A 355 -4.18 3.97 -1.15
N ASN A 356 -3.50 4.13 0.00
CA ASN A 356 -3.57 3.19 1.12
C ASN A 356 -4.77 3.45 2.06
N GLU A 357 -5.44 4.59 1.94
CA GLU A 357 -6.66 4.86 2.71
C GLU A 357 -7.85 4.15 2.06
N LEU A 358 -8.74 3.61 2.90
CA LEU A 358 -9.97 2.98 2.41
C LEU A 358 -10.86 4.02 1.72
N PRO A 359 -11.55 3.66 0.62
CA PRO A 359 -12.46 4.57 -0.06
C PRO A 359 -13.65 4.95 0.84
N THR A 360 -14.21 6.12 0.57
CA THR A 360 -15.51 6.50 1.15
C THR A 360 -16.60 5.84 0.31
N THR A 361 -17.26 4.82 0.85
CA THR A 361 -18.30 4.06 0.17
C THR A 361 -19.69 4.59 0.48
N PHE A 362 -20.49 4.83 -0.55
CA PHE A 362 -21.94 5.06 -0.45
C PHE A 362 -22.65 3.79 -0.89
N ARG A 363 -23.36 3.14 0.04
CA ARG A 363 -24.04 1.87 -0.20
C ARG A 363 -25.52 2.09 -0.47
N LEU A 364 -26.05 1.27 -1.38
CA LEU A 364 -27.47 1.12 -1.59
C LEU A 364 -28.15 0.60 -0.31
N ASN A 365 -29.35 1.11 -0.02
CA ASN A 365 -30.13 0.89 1.21
C ASN A 365 -29.59 1.52 2.50
N ASN A 366 -28.44 2.21 2.47
CA ASN A 366 -27.91 2.93 3.63
C ASN A 366 -27.87 4.44 3.36
N GLU A 367 -26.85 4.91 2.66
CA GLU A 367 -26.73 6.31 2.24
C GLU A 367 -27.64 6.61 1.03
N ILE A 368 -27.75 5.65 0.10
CA ILE A 368 -28.65 5.73 -1.05
C ILE A 368 -29.93 4.96 -0.69
N LYS A 369 -30.96 5.69 -0.26
CA LYS A 369 -32.14 5.08 0.36
C LYS A 369 -33.07 4.34 -0.61
N GLU A 370 -33.10 4.73 -1.88
CA GLU A 370 -34.08 4.22 -2.85
C GLU A 370 -33.42 3.84 -4.19
N GLY A 371 -33.88 2.73 -4.77
CA GLY A 371 -33.38 2.15 -6.02
C GLY A 371 -32.76 0.77 -5.84
N ASN A 372 -32.65 0.01 -6.92
CA ASN A 372 -32.09 -1.35 -6.90
C ASN A 372 -30.67 -1.41 -7.48
N MET A 373 -30.37 -0.53 -8.43
CA MET A 373 -29.15 -0.57 -9.22
C MET A 373 -28.63 0.84 -9.49
N ILE A 374 -27.33 1.06 -9.29
CA ILE A 374 -26.68 2.34 -9.59
C ILE A 374 -26.23 2.33 -11.05
N LYS A 375 -26.71 3.27 -11.87
CA LYS A 375 -26.37 3.35 -13.30
C LYS A 375 -25.14 4.22 -13.56
N MET A 376 -25.01 5.34 -12.87
CA MET A 376 -23.97 6.34 -13.16
C MET A 376 -23.70 7.26 -11.97
N VAL A 377 -22.47 7.77 -11.91
CA VAL A 377 -22.08 8.88 -11.02
C VAL A 377 -21.45 10.00 -11.83
N GLN A 378 -21.69 11.24 -11.44
CA GLN A 378 -21.04 12.40 -12.01
C GLN A 378 -20.75 13.46 -10.95
N PHE A 379 -19.54 14.02 -10.97
CA PHE A 379 -19.19 15.19 -10.17
C PHE A 379 -19.65 16.47 -10.86
N ALA A 380 -20.26 17.37 -10.10
CA ALA A 380 -20.61 18.69 -10.62
C ALA A 380 -19.41 19.65 -10.59
N SER A 381 -19.38 20.62 -11.51
CA SER A 381 -18.31 21.62 -11.62
C SER A 381 -18.23 22.57 -10.43
N ASN A 382 -19.25 22.60 -9.55
CA ASN A 382 -19.20 23.32 -8.28
C ASN A 382 -18.12 22.75 -7.32
N GLY A 383 -17.72 21.49 -7.50
CA GLY A 383 -16.65 20.83 -6.75
C GLY A 383 -17.04 20.22 -5.41
N TYR A 384 -18.33 20.14 -5.10
CA TYR A 384 -18.79 19.53 -3.86
C TYR A 384 -20.11 18.79 -4.01
N TRP A 385 -20.73 18.82 -5.18
CA TRP A 385 -21.86 17.94 -5.46
C TRP A 385 -21.41 16.71 -6.22
N MET A 386 -21.91 15.58 -5.74
CA MET A 386 -21.87 14.31 -6.44
C MET A 386 -23.29 13.91 -6.77
N ILE A 387 -23.55 13.64 -8.04
CA ILE A 387 -24.86 13.23 -8.52
C ILE A 387 -24.80 11.74 -8.84
N VAL A 388 -25.68 10.97 -8.23
CA VAL A 388 -25.76 9.51 -8.37
C VAL A 388 -27.12 9.18 -8.97
N ARG A 389 -27.11 8.46 -10.09
CA ARG A 389 -28.32 8.00 -10.78
C ARG A 389 -28.55 6.52 -10.47
N THR A 390 -29.69 6.21 -9.87
CA THR A 390 -30.19 4.84 -9.76
C THR A 390 -31.17 4.53 -10.88
N ASP A 391 -31.75 3.34 -10.86
CA ASP A 391 -32.86 2.93 -11.72
C ASP A 391 -34.16 3.71 -11.48
N SER A 392 -34.35 4.26 -10.28
CA SER A 392 -35.61 4.89 -9.86
C SER A 392 -35.48 6.35 -9.44
N HIS A 393 -34.28 6.81 -9.06
CA HIS A 393 -34.10 8.15 -8.50
C HIS A 393 -32.76 8.76 -8.93
N VAL A 394 -32.72 10.10 -8.95
CA VAL A 394 -31.48 10.88 -9.07
C VAL A 394 -31.20 11.54 -7.73
N PHE A 395 -30.11 11.12 -7.09
CA PHE A 395 -29.64 11.68 -5.82
C PHE A 395 -28.54 12.71 -6.06
N SER A 396 -28.61 13.83 -5.34
CA SER A 396 -27.53 14.81 -5.31
C SER A 396 -26.99 14.89 -3.88
N PHE A 397 -25.74 14.52 -3.67
CA PHE A 397 -25.06 14.53 -2.37
C PHE A 397 -24.13 15.74 -2.23
N ASP A 398 -24.05 16.32 -1.02
CA ASP A 398 -23.05 17.34 -0.67
C ASP A 398 -21.84 16.68 0.01
N LEU A 399 -20.69 16.69 -0.66
CA LEU A 399 -19.45 16.04 -0.22
C LEU A 399 -18.74 16.79 0.92
N ARG A 400 -19.20 17.98 1.30
CA ARG A 400 -18.62 18.75 2.43
C ARG A 400 -19.24 18.38 3.77
N SER A 401 -20.41 17.75 3.71
CA SER A 401 -21.13 17.25 4.88
C SER A 401 -20.83 15.78 5.08
N ASP A 402 -21.35 15.20 6.16
CA ASP A 402 -21.20 13.78 6.42
C ASP A 402 -21.76 12.93 5.25
N PRO A 403 -21.15 11.75 4.96
CA PRO A 403 -21.61 10.86 3.89
C PRO A 403 -23.11 10.56 3.97
N GLY A 404 -23.80 10.66 2.84
CA GLY A 404 -25.26 10.49 2.74
C GLY A 404 -26.07 11.78 2.89
N THR A 405 -25.43 12.92 3.15
CA THR A 405 -26.14 14.21 3.19
C THR A 405 -26.60 14.64 1.80
N LEU A 406 -27.91 14.74 1.61
CA LEU A 406 -28.53 15.18 0.36
C LEU A 406 -28.41 16.70 0.19
N ALA A 407 -27.93 17.13 -0.96
CA ALA A 407 -27.85 18.53 -1.37
C ALA A 407 -29.19 19.07 -1.89
N ILE A 408 -29.99 18.20 -2.51
CA ILE A 408 -31.29 18.46 -3.13
C ILE A 408 -32.18 17.24 -2.83
N GLU A 409 -33.49 17.44 -2.71
CA GLU A 409 -34.45 16.33 -2.64
C GLU A 409 -34.28 15.40 -3.87
N PRO A 410 -34.34 14.07 -3.69
CA PRO A 410 -34.22 13.11 -4.78
C PRO A 410 -35.31 13.33 -5.83
N LEU A 411 -34.93 13.28 -7.11
CA LEU A 411 -35.90 13.32 -8.20
C LEU A 411 -36.31 11.88 -8.55
N PRO A 412 -37.60 11.50 -8.43
CA PRO A 412 -38.09 10.21 -8.91
C PRO A 412 -38.06 10.17 -10.43
N VAL A 413 -37.53 9.10 -11.00
CA VAL A 413 -37.41 8.90 -12.43
C VAL A 413 -37.71 7.44 -12.79
N ASP A 414 -38.53 7.22 -13.81
CA ASP A 414 -38.83 5.86 -14.28
C ASP A 414 -37.57 5.18 -14.87
N ALA A 415 -37.51 3.85 -14.77
CA ALA A 415 -36.36 3.07 -15.23
C ALA A 415 -36.04 3.25 -16.73
N ASP A 416 -37.08 3.50 -17.54
CA ASP A 416 -37.04 3.63 -19.00
C ASP A 416 -36.70 5.05 -19.48
N VAL A 417 -36.58 6.00 -18.56
CA VAL A 417 -36.27 7.40 -18.89
C VAL A 417 -34.76 7.55 -18.99
N LEU A 418 -34.30 8.07 -20.13
CA LEU A 418 -32.90 8.42 -20.32
C LEU A 418 -32.66 9.81 -19.75
N ILE A 419 -31.50 10.00 -19.12
CA ILE A 419 -31.17 11.20 -18.37
C ILE A 419 -29.75 11.59 -18.70
N ASP A 420 -29.53 12.86 -19.00
CA ASP A 420 -28.21 13.47 -18.97
C ASP A 420 -28.19 14.72 -18.10
N LEU A 421 -27.02 14.98 -17.52
CA LEU A 421 -26.78 15.99 -16.50
C LEU A 421 -25.81 17.04 -17.06
N HIS A 422 -26.22 18.31 -17.01
CA HIS A 422 -25.29 19.39 -17.32
C HIS A 422 -24.18 19.41 -16.26
N HIS A 423 -22.92 19.61 -16.67
CA HIS A 423 -21.74 19.56 -15.77
C HIS A 423 -21.88 20.44 -14.52
N SER A 424 -22.65 21.52 -14.60
CA SER A 424 -22.94 22.39 -13.45
C SER A 424 -23.68 21.72 -12.29
N GLY A 425 -24.33 20.58 -12.55
CA GLY A 425 -25.28 19.93 -11.64
C GLY A 425 -26.56 20.73 -11.39
N ARG A 426 -26.83 21.79 -12.17
CA ARG A 426 -28.01 22.65 -12.04
C ARG A 426 -29.18 22.31 -12.95
N PHE A 427 -28.84 21.71 -14.09
CA PHE A 427 -29.78 21.41 -15.17
C PHE A 427 -29.69 19.93 -15.47
N LEU A 428 -30.87 19.33 -15.64
CA LEU A 428 -31.06 17.93 -15.95
C LEU A 428 -31.99 17.87 -17.17
N VAL A 429 -31.72 16.97 -18.10
CA VAL A 429 -32.65 16.68 -19.18
C VAL A 429 -33.03 15.22 -19.11
N THR A 430 -34.34 14.96 -19.12
CA THR A 430 -34.89 13.62 -19.22
C THR A 430 -35.59 13.47 -20.56
N VAL A 431 -35.48 12.27 -21.14
CA VAL A 431 -36.18 11.92 -22.37
C VAL A 431 -36.85 10.57 -22.19
N LYS A 432 -38.15 10.55 -22.47
CA LYS A 432 -38.97 9.35 -22.47
C LYS A 432 -39.49 9.08 -23.88
N LYS A 433 -39.43 7.83 -24.32
CA LYS A 433 -40.04 7.39 -25.58
C LYS A 433 -41.46 6.92 -25.30
N GLU A 434 -42.44 7.56 -25.94
CA GLU A 434 -43.84 7.12 -25.96
C GLU A 434 -44.26 6.90 -27.42
N ASP A 435 -44.24 5.65 -27.87
CA ASP A 435 -44.52 5.23 -29.24
C ASP A 435 -43.71 6.01 -30.30
N MET A 436 -44.39 6.96 -30.99
CA MET A 436 -43.85 7.81 -32.07
C MET A 436 -43.51 9.23 -31.59
N LYS A 437 -43.50 9.47 -30.28
CA LYS A 437 -43.20 10.76 -29.67
C LYS A 437 -42.07 10.61 -28.66
N LEU A 438 -41.18 11.60 -28.66
CA LEU A 438 -40.20 11.82 -27.60
C LEU A 438 -40.73 12.91 -26.68
N LEU A 439 -40.82 12.60 -25.40
CA LEU A 439 -41.12 13.57 -24.36
C LEU A 439 -39.79 14.00 -23.75
N ILE A 440 -39.38 15.25 -24.02
CA ILE A 440 -38.15 15.87 -23.52
C ILE A 440 -38.54 16.86 -22.44
N GLN A 441 -38.12 16.57 -21.20
CA GLN A 441 -38.36 17.42 -20.05
C GLN A 441 -37.02 17.97 -19.55
N SER A 442 -36.93 19.28 -19.35
CA SER A 442 -35.78 19.91 -18.74
C SER A 442 -36.13 20.34 -17.32
N PHE A 443 -35.32 19.89 -16.36
CA PHE A 443 -35.43 20.27 -14.96
C PHE A 443 -34.30 21.21 -14.58
N GLN A 444 -34.63 22.26 -13.83
CA GLN A 444 -33.69 23.15 -13.19
C GLN A 444 -33.95 23.12 -11.69
N TYR A 445 -32.91 23.09 -10.85
CA TYR A 445 -33.16 23.22 -9.41
C TYR A 445 -33.35 24.68 -9.02
N THR A 446 -34.34 24.92 -8.17
CA THR A 446 -34.65 26.23 -7.60
C THR A 446 -34.37 26.20 -6.09
N LYS A 447 -33.84 27.30 -5.58
CA LYS A 447 -33.51 27.44 -4.16
C LYS A 447 -34.69 28.10 -3.44
N TYR A 448 -35.29 27.37 -2.50
CA TYR A 448 -36.34 27.83 -1.61
C TYR A 448 -35.80 28.20 -0.23
N THR A 449 -36.65 28.82 0.59
CA THR A 449 -36.34 29.09 2.01
C THR A 449 -36.17 27.81 2.83
N ASN A 450 -36.86 26.73 2.45
CA ASN A 450 -36.90 25.46 3.18
C ASN A 450 -36.10 24.32 2.50
N GLY A 451 -35.29 24.61 1.49
CA GLY A 451 -34.51 23.58 0.79
C GLY A 451 -34.27 23.87 -0.69
N LYS A 452 -33.79 22.88 -1.43
CA LYS A 452 -33.63 22.93 -2.88
C LYS A 452 -34.46 21.80 -3.48
N LYS A 453 -35.19 22.10 -4.55
CA LYS A 453 -36.02 21.14 -5.27
C LYS A 453 -35.80 21.26 -6.77
N TRP A 454 -36.01 20.17 -7.49
CA TRP A 454 -36.05 20.15 -8.94
C TRP A 454 -37.40 20.68 -9.42
N GLU A 455 -37.37 21.63 -10.36
CA GLU A 455 -38.54 22.16 -11.03
C GLU A 455 -38.48 21.85 -12.51
N LEU A 456 -39.64 21.53 -13.08
CA LEU A 456 -39.81 21.36 -14.51
C LEU A 456 -39.84 22.74 -15.18
N GLU A 457 -38.82 23.05 -15.99
CA GLU A 457 -38.72 24.33 -16.69
C GLU A 457 -39.46 24.27 -18.02
N ASN A 458 -39.19 23.26 -18.84
CA ASN A 458 -39.82 23.05 -20.13
C ASN A 458 -40.22 21.58 -20.30
N ASP A 459 -41.41 21.37 -20.87
CA ASP A 459 -41.91 20.07 -21.31
C ASP A 459 -42.22 20.17 -22.81
N THR A 460 -41.47 19.43 -23.62
CA THR A 460 -41.60 19.47 -25.08
C THR A 460 -41.77 18.08 -25.64
N THR A 461 -42.82 17.91 -26.45
CA THR A 461 -43.08 16.67 -27.16
C THR A 461 -42.69 16.81 -28.62
N VAL A 462 -41.81 15.92 -29.07
CA VAL A 462 -41.24 15.92 -30.42
C VAL A 462 -41.71 14.66 -31.15
N LYS A 463 -42.34 14.82 -32.31
CA LYS A 463 -42.75 13.67 -33.14
C LYS A 463 -41.56 13.11 -33.91
N LEU A 464 -41.35 11.79 -33.82
CA LEU A 464 -40.31 11.09 -34.56
C LEU A 464 -40.68 10.98 -36.05
N THR A 465 -39.73 11.26 -36.94
CA THR A 465 -39.87 10.94 -38.37
C THR A 465 -39.73 9.43 -38.59
N LYS A 466 -40.54 8.87 -39.52
CA LYS A 466 -40.76 7.43 -39.81
C LYS A 466 -39.52 6.50 -39.97
N LYS A 467 -38.29 7.00 -39.94
CA LYS A 467 -37.05 6.20 -40.02
C LYS A 467 -36.41 5.86 -38.66
N ALA A 468 -36.90 6.39 -37.54
CA ALA A 468 -36.34 6.18 -36.20
C ALA A 468 -37.23 5.26 -35.34
N ASN A 469 -37.46 4.02 -35.79
CA ASN A 469 -38.26 3.03 -35.06
C ASN A 469 -37.47 2.23 -34.01
N SER A 470 -36.15 2.39 -33.95
CA SER A 470 -35.27 1.69 -33.00
C SER A 470 -35.36 2.25 -31.57
N GLU A 471 -34.97 1.43 -30.59
CA GLU A 471 -34.83 1.85 -29.19
C GLU A 471 -33.73 2.91 -29.05
N ILE A 472 -33.89 3.79 -28.05
CA ILE A 472 -32.91 4.85 -27.77
C ILE A 472 -31.96 4.29 -26.71
N ASP A 473 -30.67 4.25 -27.04
CA ASP A 473 -29.66 3.64 -26.18
C ASP A 473 -29.10 4.63 -25.15
N SER A 474 -28.84 5.88 -25.57
CA SER A 474 -28.21 6.89 -24.73
C SER A 474 -28.48 8.31 -25.22
N ILE A 475 -28.25 9.27 -24.32
CA ILE A 475 -28.50 10.70 -24.54
C ILE A 475 -27.31 11.48 -24.03
N HIS A 476 -26.88 12.46 -24.81
CA HIS A 476 -25.90 13.43 -24.38
C HIS A 476 -26.36 14.85 -24.71
N LEU A 477 -26.32 15.70 -23.70
CA LEU A 477 -26.53 17.13 -23.79
C LEU A 477 -25.22 17.75 -24.26
N LEU A 478 -25.24 18.48 -25.38
CA LEU A 478 -24.19 19.41 -25.78
C LEU A 478 -24.61 20.82 -25.43
N TYR A 479 -23.67 21.64 -25.01
CA TYR A 479 -23.91 23.06 -24.77
C TYR A 479 -22.68 23.88 -25.18
N ASP A 480 -22.94 25.12 -25.59
CA ASP A 480 -21.94 26.11 -26.03
C ASP A 480 -21.87 27.31 -25.07
N ASP A 481 -20.79 28.10 -25.13
CA ASP A 481 -20.55 29.33 -24.36
C ASP A 481 -21.68 30.37 -24.51
N LYS A 482 -22.46 30.25 -25.59
CA LYS A 482 -23.65 31.06 -25.86
C LYS A 482 -24.94 30.49 -25.25
N ASN A 483 -24.86 29.52 -24.34
CA ASN A 483 -25.99 28.80 -23.72
C ASN A 483 -26.94 28.14 -24.72
N HIS A 484 -26.44 27.75 -25.89
CA HIS A 484 -27.19 26.93 -26.83
C HIS A 484 -27.08 25.48 -26.38
N CYS A 485 -28.21 24.78 -26.25
CA CYS A 485 -28.24 23.36 -25.89
C CYS A 485 -28.67 22.54 -27.09
N GLU A 486 -27.92 21.47 -27.38
CA GLU A 486 -28.29 20.44 -28.34
C GLU A 486 -28.40 19.10 -27.61
N ILE A 487 -29.28 18.21 -28.08
CA ILE A 487 -29.37 16.84 -27.56
C ILE A 487 -28.98 15.88 -28.67
N ILE A 488 -28.00 15.05 -28.40
CA ILE A 488 -27.67 13.91 -29.25
C ILE A 488 -28.41 12.69 -28.71
N LEU A 489 -29.26 12.10 -29.54
CA LEU A 489 -29.94 10.85 -29.27
C LEU A 489 -29.25 9.71 -30.03
N LYS A 490 -28.91 8.64 -29.32
CA LYS A 490 -28.38 7.42 -29.91
C LYS A 490 -29.52 6.44 -30.23
N TYR A 491 -29.57 5.97 -31.47
CA TYR A 491 -30.36 4.82 -31.92
C TYR A 491 -29.43 3.78 -32.53
N GLU A 492 -29.95 2.62 -32.97
CA GLU A 492 -29.26 1.72 -33.92
C GLU A 492 -28.68 2.47 -35.15
N THR A 493 -29.25 3.64 -35.52
CA THR A 493 -28.69 4.61 -36.49
C THR A 493 -28.94 6.05 -36.02
N PHE A 494 -27.91 6.88 -35.87
CA PHE A 494 -28.00 8.21 -35.23
C PHE A 494 -29.01 9.19 -35.85
N VAL A 495 -29.70 9.95 -34.99
CA VAL A 495 -30.42 11.17 -35.37
C VAL A 495 -29.94 12.33 -34.50
N LYS A 496 -29.35 13.35 -35.13
CA LYS A 496 -28.94 14.59 -34.48
C LYS A 496 -30.15 15.51 -34.31
N TYR A 497 -30.46 15.92 -33.09
CA TYR A 497 -31.53 16.90 -32.81
C TYR A 497 -30.91 18.22 -32.37
N ILE A 498 -31.00 19.23 -33.25
CA ILE A 498 -30.52 20.59 -33.02
C ILE A 498 -31.72 21.52 -32.83
N LYS A 499 -31.57 22.51 -31.96
CA LYS A 499 -32.47 23.66 -31.79
C LYS A 499 -32.60 24.52 -33.06
#